data_AF-A0A7X5CB54-F1
#
_entry.id   AF-A0A7X5CB54-F1
#
_cell.length_a   1.000
_cell.length_b   1.000
_cell.length_c   1.000
_cell.angle_alpha   90.00
_cell.angle_beta   90.00
_cell.angle_gamma   90.00
#
_symmetry.space_group_name_H-M   'P 1'
#
loop_
_entity.id
_entity.type
_entity.pdbx_description
1 polymer ?
#
loop_
_entity_poly.entity_id
_entity_poly.type
_entity_poly.pdbx_seq_one_letter_code
_entity_poly.pdbx_strand_id
1 'polypeptide(L)'
;MESIDTLIQDRHLQMLKAALPYLETSRQRTMAMMVKFMELQRTMALFEAPGNNLRMCSEDETQEDAPLQMLNAIREYCTEKEQEMIDNMMTFVQMFSTYGTLFT
;
A
#
# COMPACT_ATOMS: atom_id res chain seq x y z
N MET A 1 -7.42 -6.64 -6.08
CA MET A 1 -6.31 -5.98 -5.38
C MET A 1 -6.91 -5.24 -4.20
N GLU A 2 -6.83 -5.83 -3.00
CA GLU A 2 -7.37 -5.19 -1.80
C GLU A 2 -6.44 -4.04 -1.40
N SER A 3 -6.96 -2.82 -1.34
CA SER A 3 -6.17 -1.69 -0.88
C SER A 3 -5.97 -1.75 0.64
N ILE A 4 -4.87 -1.16 1.12
CA ILE A 4 -4.59 -1.00 2.55
C ILE A 4 -5.79 -0.34 3.28
N ASP A 5 -6.46 0.62 2.62
CA ASP A 5 -7.66 1.26 3.16
C ASP A 5 -8.79 0.26 3.44
N THR A 6 -8.97 -0.74 2.58
CA THR A 6 -10.01 -1.77 2.75
C THR A 6 -9.72 -2.64 3.98
N LEU A 7 -8.45 -2.93 4.24
CA LEU A 7 -8.00 -3.74 5.38
C LEU A 7 -8.06 -2.99 6.72
N ILE A 8 -7.82 -1.67 6.71
CA ILE A 8 -7.87 -0.82 7.91
C ILE A 8 -9.32 -0.46 8.28
N GLN A 9 -10.21 -0.41 7.29
CA GLN A 9 -11.55 0.12 7.46
C GLN A 9 -12.48 -0.83 8.21
N ASP A 10 -13.16 -0.32 9.23
CA ASP A 10 -14.14 -1.05 10.03
C ASP A 10 -15.52 -0.40 9.95
N ARG A 11 -16.58 -1.19 10.12
CA ARG A 11 -17.98 -0.72 10.12
C ARG A 11 -18.18 0.43 11.10
N HIS A 12 -17.57 0.34 12.29
CA HIS A 12 -17.69 1.39 13.30
C HIS A 12 -16.97 2.67 12.90
N LEU A 13 -15.82 2.55 12.25
CA LEU A 13 -15.05 3.67 11.73
C LEU A 13 -15.78 4.36 10.56
N GLN A 14 -16.44 3.59 9.70
CA GLN A 14 -17.29 4.11 8.63
C GLN A 14 -18.51 4.87 9.18
N MET A 15 -19.15 4.36 10.24
CA MET A 15 -20.26 5.07 10.90
C MET A 15 -19.79 6.42 11.46
N LEU A 16 -18.62 6.47 12.10
CA LEU A 16 -18.04 7.72 12.60
C LEU A 16 -17.69 8.69 11.47
N LYS A 17 -17.09 8.21 10.38
CA LYS A 17 -16.81 9.01 9.17
C LYS A 17 -18.08 9.60 8.57
N ALA A 18 -19.15 8.80 8.46
CA ALA A 18 -20.44 9.23 7.92
C ALA A 18 -21.13 10.28 8.80
N ALA A 19 -20.85 10.29 10.11
CA ALA A 19 -21.37 11.29 11.03
C ALA A 19 -20.63 12.64 10.96
N LEU A 20 -19.38 12.67 10.48
CA LEU A 20 -18.54 13.89 10.45
C LEU A 20 -19.19 15.11 9.78
N PRO A 21 -19.87 15.00 8.63
CA PRO A 21 -20.49 16.15 7.95
C PRO A 21 -21.63 16.78 8.75
N TYR A 22 -22.19 16.06 9.72
CA TYR A 22 -23.33 16.51 10.53
C TYR A 22 -22.90 17.12 11.88
N LEU A 23 -21.60 17.22 12.15
CA LEU A 23 -21.06 17.82 13.37
C LEU A 23 -20.76 19.31 13.17
N GLU A 24 -20.85 20.09 14.25
CA GLU A 24 -20.38 21.49 14.27
C GLU A 24 -18.88 21.56 13.94
N THR A 25 -18.43 22.58 13.21
CA THR A 25 -17.06 22.71 12.67
C THR A 25 -15.96 22.51 13.72
N SER A 26 -16.17 22.99 14.95
CA SER A 26 -15.23 22.80 16.06
C SER A 26 -15.09 21.31 16.46
N ARG A 27 -16.21 20.58 16.51
CA ARG A 27 -16.25 19.16 16.87
C ARG A 27 -15.87 18.27 15.69
N GLN A 28 -16.16 18.70 14.47
CA GLN A 28 -15.79 18.00 13.24
C GLN A 28 -14.28 17.83 13.14
N ARG A 29 -13.49 18.87 13.44
CA ARG A 29 -12.02 18.78 13.43
C ARG A 29 -11.52 17.76 14.46
N THR A 30 -11.99 17.84 15.70
CA THR A 30 -11.58 16.93 16.77
C THR A 30 -11.97 15.49 16.47
N MET A 31 -13.20 15.26 16.00
CA MET A 31 -13.68 13.94 15.64
C MET A 31 -12.95 13.37 14.40
N ALA A 32 -12.67 14.21 13.39
CA ALA A 32 -11.90 13.80 12.23
C ALA A 32 -10.48 13.38 12.61
N MET A 33 -9.81 14.13 13.49
CA MET A 33 -8.50 13.75 14.03
C MET A 33 -8.57 12.43 14.80
N MET A 34 -9.61 12.21 15.62
CA MET A 34 -9.80 10.96 16.34
C MET A 34 -10.01 9.77 15.39
N VAL A 35 -10.83 9.93 14.36
CA VAL A 35 -11.03 8.90 13.32
C VAL A 35 -9.71 8.57 12.63
N LYS A 36 -8.90 9.57 12.27
CA LYS A 36 -7.56 9.36 11.69
C LYS A 36 -6.59 8.66 12.63
N PHE A 37 -6.65 8.97 13.92
CA PHE A 37 -5.85 8.27 14.91
C PHE A 37 -6.25 6.79 15.03
N MET A 38 -7.56 6.50 15.02
CA MET A 38 -8.06 5.13 15.03
C MET A 38 -7.68 4.35 13.77
N GLU A 39 -7.68 4.99 12.59
CA GLU A 39 -7.14 4.39 11.36
C GLU A 39 -5.68 4.01 11.54
N LEU A 40 -4.85 4.95 12.02
CA LEU A 40 -3.42 4.72 12.20
C LEU A 40 -3.13 3.59 13.19
N GLN A 41 -3.85 3.53 14.32
CA GLN A 41 -3.71 2.43 15.28
C GLN A 41 -4.03 1.07 14.65
N ARG A 42 -5.06 1.02 13.80
CA ARG A 42 -5.41 -0.21 13.06
C ARG A 42 -4.38 -0.55 12.00
N THR A 43 -3.81 0.44 11.30
CA THR A 43 -2.67 0.23 10.42
C THR A 43 -1.51 -0.42 11.17
N MET A 44 -1.14 0.11 12.35
CA MET A 44 -0.07 -0.46 13.16
C MET A 44 -0.38 -1.91 13.57
N ALA A 45 -1.58 -2.16 14.09
CA ALA A 45 -2.03 -3.50 14.45
C ALA A 45 -2.02 -4.48 13.25
N LEU A 46 -2.34 -3.99 12.04
CA LEU A 46 -2.31 -4.77 10.81
C LEU A 46 -0.89 -5.24 10.47
N PHE A 47 0.15 -4.44 10.72
CA PHE A 47 1.54 -4.85 10.50
C PHE A 47 2.15 -5.65 11.66
N GLU A 48 1.62 -5.50 12.88
CA GLU A 48 2.09 -6.24 14.06
C GLU A 48 1.45 -7.64 14.19
N ALA A 49 0.32 -7.89 13.53
CA ALA A 49 -0.38 -9.17 13.60
C ALA A 49 0.43 -10.31 12.94
N PRO A 50 0.82 -11.35 13.71
CA PRO A 50 1.58 -12.49 13.17
C PRO A 50 0.67 -13.27 12.20
N GLY A 51 1.01 -13.24 10.92
CA GLY A 51 0.24 -13.87 9.85
C GLY A 51 -0.51 -12.90 8.94
N ASN A 52 -0.38 -11.59 9.13
CA ASN A 52 -0.97 -10.64 8.21
C ASN A 52 -0.14 -10.54 6.92
N ASN A 53 -0.57 -11.33 5.93
CA ASN A 53 -0.04 -11.38 4.57
C ASN A 53 -0.41 -10.10 3.80
N LEU A 54 0.16 -8.96 4.20
CA LEU A 54 0.30 -7.81 3.29
C LEU A 54 1.35 -8.09 2.20
N ARG A 55 2.15 -9.15 2.38
CA ARG A 55 2.74 -9.87 1.25
C ARG A 55 1.59 -10.45 0.45
N MET A 56 1.36 -9.91 -0.74
CA MET A 56 0.58 -10.54 -1.80
C MET A 56 0.83 -12.06 -1.72
N CYS A 57 -0.19 -12.85 -1.44
CA CYS A 57 -0.03 -14.30 -1.30
C CYS A 57 0.48 -14.87 -2.62
N SER A 58 1.78 -15.07 -2.72
CA SER A 58 2.38 -15.95 -3.71
C SER A 58 3.38 -16.83 -2.96
N GLU A 59 2.86 -17.97 -2.51
CA GLU A 59 3.69 -19.12 -2.10
C GLU A 59 4.56 -19.64 -3.28
N ASP A 60 4.37 -19.11 -4.49
CA ASP A 60 5.06 -19.51 -5.73
C ASP A 60 5.84 -18.39 -6.46
N GLU A 61 5.89 -17.14 -5.96
CA GLU A 61 6.72 -16.11 -6.61
C GLU A 61 8.08 -16.02 -5.92
N THR A 62 9.11 -16.40 -6.66
CA THR A 62 10.51 -16.20 -6.29
C THR A 62 10.71 -14.75 -5.84
N GLN A 63 11.29 -14.55 -4.66
CA GLN A 63 11.57 -13.23 -4.06
C GLN A 63 12.29 -12.24 -5.00
N GLU A 64 12.86 -12.74 -6.10
CA GLU A 64 13.54 -11.99 -7.15
C GLU A 64 12.60 -11.06 -7.96
N ASP A 65 11.30 -11.39 -8.10
CA ASP A 65 10.37 -10.60 -8.92
C ASP A 65 9.60 -9.51 -8.15
N ALA A 66 9.67 -9.52 -6.81
CA ALA A 66 8.96 -8.58 -5.96
C ALA A 66 9.25 -7.08 -6.27
N PRO A 67 10.50 -6.67 -6.59
CA PRO A 67 10.78 -5.29 -6.97
C PRO A 67 10.12 -4.89 -8.31
N LEU A 68 10.06 -5.81 -9.29
CA LEU A 68 9.47 -5.56 -10.60
C LEU A 68 7.94 -5.47 -10.52
N GLN A 69 7.31 -6.32 -9.71
CA GLN A 69 5.87 -6.24 -9.46
C GLN A 69 5.49 -4.94 -8.75
N MET A 70 6.29 -4.51 -7.77
CA MET A 70 6.08 -3.22 -7.10
C MET A 70 6.19 -2.04 -8.07
N LEU A 71 7.21 -2.03 -8.93
CA LEU A 71 7.37 -0.99 -9.95
C LEU A 71 6.19 -0.95 -10.94
N ASN A 72 5.67 -2.11 -11.33
CA ASN A 72 4.45 -2.19 -12.15
C ASN A 72 3.20 -1.66 -11.44
N ALA A 73 3.02 -1.95 -10.15
CA ALA A 73 1.92 -1.40 -9.37
C ALA A 73 2.02 0.12 -9.20
N ILE A 74 3.23 0.67 -9.09
CA ILE A 74 3.47 2.13 -9.01
C ILE A 74 3.22 2.80 -10.37
N ARG A 75 3.57 2.13 -11.48
CA ARG A 75 3.39 2.64 -12.86
C ARG A 75 1.95 3.11 -13.12
N GLU A 76 0.95 2.42 -12.57
CA GLU A 76 -0.47 2.76 -12.75
C GLU A 76 -0.85 4.17 -12.25
N TYR A 77 -0.05 4.75 -11.35
CA TYR A 77 -0.28 6.07 -10.77
C TYR A 77 0.66 7.16 -11.29
N CYS A 78 1.58 6.81 -12.21
CA CYS A 78 2.63 7.69 -12.70
C CYS A 78 2.22 8.49 -13.95
N THR A 79 2.78 9.69 -14.07
CA THR A 79 2.72 10.51 -15.30
C THR A 79 3.62 9.95 -16.40
N GLU A 80 3.41 10.34 -17.67
CA GLU A 80 4.16 9.77 -18.82
C GLU A 80 5.69 9.83 -18.64
N LYS A 81 6.22 10.93 -18.09
CA LYS A 81 7.67 11.07 -17.80
C LYS A 81 8.16 10.13 -16.71
N GLU A 82 7.33 9.88 -15.70
CA GLU A 82 7.66 8.98 -14.59
C GLU A 82 7.55 7.51 -15.04
N GLN A 83 6.63 7.19 -15.94
CA GLN A 83 6.53 5.87 -16.53
C GLN A 83 7.79 5.52 -17.34
N GLU A 84 8.32 6.45 -18.14
CA GLU A 84 9.61 6.25 -18.83
C GLU A 84 10.76 5.99 -17.85
N MET A 85 10.80 6.68 -16.71
CA MET A 85 11.80 6.45 -15.67
C MET A 85 11.65 5.07 -15.03
N ILE A 86 10.42 4.63 -14.76
CA ILE A 86 10.12 3.31 -14.22
C ILE A 86 10.47 2.21 -15.23
N ASP A 87 10.18 2.39 -16.52
CA ASP A 87 10.53 1.44 -17.58
C ASP A 87 12.05 1.26 -17.69
N ASN A 88 12.81 2.34 -17.57
CA ASN A 88 14.28 2.30 -17.51
C ASN A 88 14.79 1.56 -16.25
N MET A 89 14.16 1.78 -15.10
CA MET A 89 14.50 1.07 -13.85
C MET A 89 14.17 -0.43 -13.93
N MET A 90 13.03 -0.81 -14.48
CA MET A 90 12.66 -2.22 -14.66
C MET A 90 13.66 -2.93 -15.57
N THR A 91 14.04 -2.29 -16.68
CA THR A 91 15.06 -2.82 -17.61
C THR A 91 16.40 -3.02 -16.90
N PHE A 92 16.81 -2.07 -16.03
CA PHE A 92 18.03 -2.18 -15.25
C PHE A 92 18.00 -3.33 -14.23
N VAL A 93 16.87 -3.50 -13.52
CA VAL A 93 16.68 -4.58 -12.54
C VAL A 93 16.67 -5.96 -13.21
N GLN A 94 16.04 -6.10 -14.38
CA GLN A 94 16.06 -7.33 -15.18
C GLN A 94 17.46 -7.67 -15.71
N MET A 95 18.22 -6.67 -16.14
CA MET A 95 19.62 -6.89 -16.52
C MET A 95 20.45 -7.36 -15.32
N PHE A 96 20.33 -6.70 -14.16
CA PHE A 96 21.13 -7.03 -12.98
C PHE A 96 20.84 -8.43 -12.43
N SER A 97 19.56 -8.85 -12.40
CA SER A 97 19.18 -10.23 -12.03
C SER A 97 19.73 -11.27 -13.03
N THR A 98 19.71 -10.97 -14.32
CA THR A 98 20.31 -11.82 -15.36
C THR A 98 21.84 -11.93 -15.22
N TYR A 99 22.52 -10.83 -14.86
CA TYR A 99 23.97 -10.87 -14.61
C TYR A 99 24.30 -11.60 -13.31
N GLY A 100 23.53 -11.42 -12.23
CA GLY A 100 23.76 -12.13 -10.96
C GLY A 100 23.57 -13.65 -11.05
N THR A 101 22.63 -14.11 -11.89
CA THR A 101 22.36 -15.54 -12.14
C THR A 101 23.38 -16.20 -13.07
N LEU A 102 24.06 -15.44 -13.94
CA LEU A 102 25.11 -15.96 -14.84
C LEU A 102 26.50 -16.08 -14.19
N PHE A 103 26.73 -15.45 -13.02
CA PHE A 103 28.00 -15.47 -12.30
C PHE A 103 27.97 -16.22 -10.95
N THR A 104 26.93 -17.04 -10.73
CA THR A 104 26.86 -18.04 -9.64
C THR A 104 26.87 -19.44 -10.23
#